data_AF-A0A495ZML8-F1
#
_entry.id   AF-A0A495ZML8-F1
#
_cell.length_a   1.000
_cell.length_b   1.000
_cell.length_c   1.000
_cell.angle_alpha   90.00
_cell.angle_beta   90.00
_cell.angle_gamma   90.00
#
_symmetry.space_group_name_H-M   'P 1'
#
loop_
_entity.id
_entity.type
_entity.pdbx_description
1 polymer ?
#
loop_
_entity_poly.entity_id
_entity_poly.type
_entity_poly.pdbx_seq_one_letter_code
_entity_poly.pdbx_strand_id
1 'polypeptide(L)'
;MIQNDKELKVSQERIAYFQDLLLQLRVKATPEEFALISTGYRTEILKMQDEVLEYLTRHSCEPIPTNTTAAEISGASTNGN
;
A
#
# COMPACT_ATOMS: atom_id res chain seq x y z
N MET A 1 2.09 -0.45 2.99
CA MET A 1 1.01 -0.96 3.86
C MET A 1 0.61 0.13 4.84
N ILE A 2 -0.65 0.55 4.79
CA ILE A 2 -1.25 1.62 5.61
C ILE A 2 -1.61 1.08 7.00
N GLN A 3 -1.28 1.83 8.05
CA GLN A 3 -1.42 1.38 9.44
C GLN A 3 -2.47 2.17 10.24
N ASN A 4 -2.86 3.35 9.77
CA ASN A 4 -3.76 4.24 10.50
C ASN A 4 -4.46 5.22 9.55
N ASP A 5 -5.47 5.91 10.06
CA ASP A 5 -6.29 6.84 9.28
C ASP A 5 -5.50 8.04 8.72
N LYS A 6 -4.40 8.43 9.38
CA LYS A 6 -3.52 9.49 8.88
C LYS A 6 -2.78 9.03 7.63
N GLU A 7 -2.23 7.83 7.64
CA GLU A 7 -1.58 7.22 6.47
C GLU A 7 -2.57 6.91 5.34
N LEU A 8 -3.81 6.53 5.68
CA LEU A 8 -4.90 6.39 4.73
C LEU A 8 -5.14 7.72 4.00
N LYS A 9 -5.30 8.81 4.75
CA LYS A 9 -5.54 10.15 4.20
C LYS A 9 -4.41 10.58 3.26
N VAL A 10 -3.16 10.42 3.69
CA VAL A 10 -1.98 10.73 2.87
C VAL A 10 -1.95 9.90 1.59
N SER A 11 -2.28 8.61 1.65
CA SER A 11 -2.30 7.75 0.46
C SER A 11 -3.37 8.18 -0.54
N GLN A 12 -4.57 8.53 -0.06
CA GLN A 12 -5.65 9.07 -0.90
C GLN A 12 -5.27 10.39 -1.56
N GLU A 13 -4.60 11.30 -0.85
CA GLU A 13 -4.09 12.56 -1.41
C GLU A 13 -3.02 12.34 -2.47
N ARG A 14 -2.11 11.38 -2.26
CA ARG A 14 -1.09 11.01 -3.24
C ARG A 14 -1.70 10.41 -4.50
N ILE A 15 -2.73 9.57 -4.37
CA ILE A 15 -3.49 9.04 -5.53
C ILE A 15 -4.08 10.19 -6.33
N ALA A 16 -4.77 11.14 -5.68
CA ALA A 16 -5.37 12.29 -6.36
C ALA A 16 -4.32 13.16 -7.07
N TYR A 17 -3.18 13.39 -6.42
CA TYR A 17 -2.06 14.12 -7.02
C TYR A 17 -1.51 13.44 -8.29
N PHE A 18 -1.28 12.13 -8.27
CA PHE A 18 -0.81 11.43 -9.47
C PHE A 18 -1.85 11.40 -10.60
N GLN A 19 -3.14 11.35 -10.26
CA GLN A 19 -4.21 11.47 -11.25
C GLN A 19 -4.22 12.85 -11.92
N ASP A 20 -3.98 13.93 -11.17
CA ASP A 20 -3.83 15.27 -11.74
C ASP A 20 -2.58 15.38 -12.64
N LEU A 21 -1.45 14.80 -12.22
CA LEU A 21 -0.26 14.73 -13.07
C LEU A 21 -0.54 14.00 -14.39
N LEU A 22 -1.27 12.88 -14.35
CA LEU A 22 -1.69 12.17 -15.57
C LEU A 22 -2.62 13.03 -16.45
N LEU A 23 -3.54 13.79 -15.85
CA LEU A 23 -4.42 14.72 -16.56
C LEU A 23 -3.64 15.84 -17.26
N GLN A 24 -2.56 16.33 -16.65
CA GLN A 24 -1.68 17.30 -17.29
C GLN A 24 -0.81 16.66 -18.38
N LEU A 25 -0.25 15.47 -18.09
CA LEU A 25 0.65 14.76 -19.00
C LEU A 25 -0.04 14.40 -20.31
N ARG A 26 -1.30 13.96 -20.28
CA ARG A 26 -2.07 13.59 -21.50
C ARG A 26 -2.28 14.74 -22.48
N VAL A 27 -2.15 15.99 -22.04
CA VAL A 27 -2.29 17.18 -22.89
C VAL A 27 -0.92 17.70 -23.33
N LYS A 28 0.06 17.65 -22.43
CA LYS A 28 1.35 18.35 -22.61
C LYS A 28 2.44 17.49 -23.24
N ALA A 29 2.41 16.17 -23.04
CA ALA A 29 3.45 15.27 -23.53
C ALA A 29 3.20 14.83 -24.97
N THR A 30 4.28 14.47 -25.68
CA THR A 30 4.15 13.73 -26.93
C THR A 30 3.57 12.32 -26.65
N PRO A 31 3.00 11.64 -27.65
CA PRO A 31 2.47 10.28 -27.46
C PRO A 31 3.50 9.27 -26.93
N GLU A 32 4.76 9.38 -27.37
CA GLU A 32 5.85 8.50 -26.95
C GLU A 32 6.24 8.74 -25.48
N GLU A 33 6.45 10.01 -25.10
CA GLU A 33 6.72 10.40 -23.70
C GLU A 33 5.57 10.03 -22.78
N PHE A 34 4.33 10.23 -23.22
CA PHE A 34 3.14 9.87 -22.46
C PHE A 34 3.11 8.37 -22.17
N ALA A 35 3.33 7.52 -23.17
CA ALA A 35 3.32 6.06 -22.98
C ALA A 35 4.41 5.60 -21.98
N LEU A 36 5.60 6.19 -22.08
CA LEU A 36 6.72 5.87 -21.20
C LEU A 36 6.46 6.29 -19.75
N ILE A 37 6.01 7.53 -19.52
CA ILE A 37 5.87 8.12 -18.17
C ILE A 37 4.59 7.64 -17.47
N SER A 38 3.47 7.57 -18.20
CA SER A 38 2.16 7.20 -17.61
C SER A 38 2.15 5.80 -17.00
N THR A 39 2.95 4.88 -17.51
CA THR A 39 3.08 3.51 -16.98
C THR A 39 3.57 3.50 -15.54
N GLY A 40 4.52 4.39 -15.21
CA GLY A 40 5.05 4.55 -13.85
C GLY A 40 3.97 5.05 -12.89
N TYR A 41 3.27 6.14 -13.25
CA TYR A 41 2.17 6.67 -12.43
C TYR A 41 1.02 5.66 -12.27
N ARG A 42 0.66 4.95 -13.34
CA ARG A 42 -0.38 3.91 -13.29
C ARG A 42 -0.01 2.82 -12.29
N THR A 43 1.21 2.32 -12.34
CA THR A 43 1.68 1.25 -11.45
C THR A 43 1.63 1.69 -9.98
N GLU A 44 2.11 2.90 -9.68
CA GLU A 44 2.10 3.41 -8.32
C GLU A 44 0.68 3.69 -7.79
N ILE A 45 -0.21 4.24 -8.62
CA ILE A 45 -1.63 4.44 -8.27
C ILE A 45 -2.28 3.11 -7.92
N LEU A 46 -2.09 2.07 -8.74
CA LEU A 46 -2.70 0.75 -8.50
C LEU A 46 -2.21 0.13 -7.19
N LYS A 47 -0.91 0.22 -6.91
CA LYS A 47 -0.35 -0.26 -5.64
C LYS A 47 -0.96 0.47 -4.44
N MET A 48 -1.04 1.81 -4.48
CA MET A 48 -1.64 2.56 -3.37
C MET A 48 -3.15 2.29 -3.23
N GLN A 49 -3.87 2.08 -4.33
CA GLN A 49 -5.28 1.70 -4.29
C GLN A 49 -5.49 0.35 -3.62
N ASP A 50 -4.63 -0.62 -3.92
CA ASP A 50 -4.64 -1.93 -3.26
C ASP A 50 -4.42 -1.79 -1.75
N GLU A 51 -3.40 -1.03 -1.33
CA GLU A 51 -3.15 -0.77 0.11
C GLU A 51 -4.30 -0.03 0.81
N VAL A 52 -4.96 0.90 0.11
CA VAL A 52 -6.15 1.61 0.63
C VAL A 52 -7.32 0.65 0.83
N LEU A 53 -7.59 -0.22 -0.15
CA LEU A 53 -8.66 -1.20 -0.05
C LEU A 53 -8.37 -2.24 1.02
N GLU A 54 -7.13 -2.72 1.11
CA GLU A 54 -6.69 -3.62 2.18
C GLU A 54 -6.95 -3.01 3.55
N TYR A 55 -6.59 -1.73 3.76
CA TYR A 55 -6.84 -1.04 5.02
C TYR A 55 -8.34 -0.86 5.31
N LEU A 56 -9.13 -0.40 4.33
CA LEU A 56 -10.55 -0.11 4.52
C LEU A 56 -11.41 -1.36 4.72
N THR A 57 -10.94 -2.51 4.25
CA THR A 57 -11.63 -3.80 4.42
C THR A 57 -11.15 -4.56 5.66
N ARG A 58 -10.07 -4.12 6.30
CA ARG A 58 -9.62 -4.64 7.59
C ARG A 58 -10.59 -4.22 8.69
N HIS A 59 -11.03 -5.17 9.50
CA HIS A 59 -11.89 -4.86 10.62
C HIS A 59 -11.09 -4.07 11.67
N SER A 60 -11.66 -3.01 12.26
CA SER A 60 -10.95 -2.11 13.18
C SER A 60 -10.46 -2.76 14.47
N CYS A 61 -11.02 -3.92 14.84
CA CYS A 61 -10.56 -4.74 15.97
C CYS A 61 -9.48 -5.77 15.61
N GLU A 62 -9.09 -5.88 14.34
CA GLU A 62 -8.06 -6.81 13.90
C GLU A 62 -6.66 -6.21 14.14
N PRO A 63 -5.75 -6.93 14.82
CA PRO A 63 -4.40 -6.42 15.06
C PRO A 63 -3.66 -6.26 13.74
N ILE A 64 -2.89 -5.17 13.60
CA ILE A 64 -1.99 -4.98 12.46
C ILE A 64 -1.08 -6.22 12.40
N PRO A 65 -0.97 -6.92 11.25
CA PRO A 65 -0.07 -8.06 11.14
C PRO A 65 1.37 -7.58 11.30
N THR A 66 1.86 -7.62 12.54
CA THR A 66 3.25 -7.43 12.88
C THR A 66 3.98 -8.65 12.38
N ASN A 67 4.69 -8.52 11.26
CA ASN A 67 5.64 -9.54 10.83
C ASN A 67 6.80 -9.55 11.83
N THR A 68 6.58 -10.19 12.97
CA THR A 68 7.57 -10.41 14.02
C THR A 68 7.36 -11.84 14.49
N THR A 69 8.21 -12.71 13.94
CA THR A 69 8.57 -14.03 14.46
C THR A 69 8.76 -13.95 15.98
N ALA A 70 7.75 -14.39 16.73
CA ALA A 70 7.82 -14.56 18.17
C ALA A 70 7.11 -15.87 18.59
N ALA A 71 7.41 -16.97 17.88
CA ALA A 71 6.95 -18.30 18.26
C ALA A 71 8.02 -19.39 18.09
N GLU A 72 9.29 -19.05 18.31
CA GLU A 72 10.35 -20.03 18.62
C GLU A 72 10.75 -19.95 20.11
N ILE A 73 9.81 -19.73 21.05
CA ILE A 73 10.12 -19.97 22.47
C ILE A 73 8.85 -20.43 23.19
N SER A 74 8.63 -21.75 23.25
CA SER A 74 8.22 -22.46 24.48
C SER A 74 7.75 -23.87 24.13
N GLY A 75 8.55 -24.87 24.51
CA GLY A 75 8.17 -26.28 24.37
C GLY A 75 9.30 -27.28 24.63
N ALA A 76 10.31 -26.92 25.43
CA ALA A 76 11.22 -27.92 26.00
C ALA A 76 10.45 -28.72 27.05
N SER A 77 10.00 -29.92 26.67
CA SER A 77 9.49 -30.92 27.61
C SER A 77 10.24 -32.23 27.37
N THR A 78 11.33 -32.43 28.10
CA THR A 78 11.91 -33.75 28.33
C THR A 78 12.16 -33.99 29.82
N ASN A 79 11.35 -34.93 30.32
CA ASN A 79 11.65 -36.00 31.27
C ASN A 79 11.87 -35.69 32.75
N GLY A 80 11.02 -36.34 33.56
CA GLY A 80 11.29 -36.69 34.95
C GLY A 80 10.19 -37.57 35.54
N ASN A 81 10.25 -38.88 35.28
CA ASN A 81 10.19 -39.98 36.27
C ASN A 81 10.13 -41.35 35.58
#